data_AF-A0A377XBV3-F1
#
_entry.id   AF-A0A377XBV3-F1
#
_cell.length_a   1.000
_cell.length_b   1.000
_cell.length_c   1.000
_cell.angle_alpha   90.00
_cell.angle_beta   90.00
_cell.angle_gamma   90.00
#
_symmetry.space_group_name_H-M   'P 1'
#
loop_
_entity.id
_entity.type
_entity.pdbx_description
1 polymer ?
#
loop_
_entity_poly.entity_id
_entity_poly.type
_entity_poly.pdbx_seq_one_letter_code
_entity_poly.pdbx_strand_id
1 'polypeptide(L)'
;MLNMQQHPSAIARLRSQLAAGHIANVSDFWRDAESLNGPLVMPVEGAEDEREVTFLWRAWHSLQGVYLRLNRVTDKEHVAKGMMTPLPETDIWTLTLRLPASYCGSYSLVEIPLGTPAKMIAQAGGRFAALPGTPIR
;
A
#
# COMPACT_ATOMS: atom_id res chain seq x y z
N MET A 1 -18.91 -5.19 16.81
CA MET A 1 -18.82 -3.86 16.16
C MET A 1 -17.41 -3.34 16.43
N LEU A 2 -16.48 -3.42 15.47
CA LEU A 2 -15.12 -2.90 15.63
C LEU A 2 -15.16 -1.39 15.39
N ASN A 3 -14.84 -0.63 16.44
CA ASN A 3 -14.86 0.82 16.46
C ASN A 3 -13.65 1.34 15.64
N MET A 4 -13.82 1.53 14.32
CA MET A 4 -12.82 2.05 13.38
C MET A 4 -12.69 3.59 13.43
N GLN A 5 -12.64 4.19 14.63
CA GLN A 5 -12.33 5.61 14.74
C GLN A 5 -10.85 5.82 14.43
N GLN A 6 -10.54 5.99 13.15
CA GLN A 6 -9.25 6.52 12.75
C GLN A 6 -9.06 7.88 13.42
N HIS A 7 -7.97 8.06 14.15
CA HIS A 7 -7.72 9.31 14.87
C HIS A 7 -7.52 10.45 13.86
N PRO A 8 -8.37 11.49 13.86
CA PRO A 8 -8.33 12.54 12.84
C PRO A 8 -6.96 13.25 12.77
N SER A 9 -6.27 13.35 13.90
CA SER A 9 -4.93 13.93 14.01
C SER A 9 -3.84 13.05 13.38
N ALA A 10 -3.94 11.72 13.48
CA ALA A 10 -2.99 10.80 12.85
C ALA A 10 -3.16 10.81 11.32
N ILE A 11 -4.41 10.75 10.83
CA ILE A 11 -4.73 10.88 9.40
C ILE A 11 -4.16 12.18 8.83
N ALA A 12 -4.40 13.31 9.50
CA ALA A 12 -3.95 14.61 9.01
C ALA A 12 -2.42 14.69 8.90
N ARG A 13 -1.69 14.15 9.89
CA ARG A 13 -0.22 14.09 9.86
C ARG A 13 0.30 13.18 8.76
N LEU A 14 -0.22 11.96 8.65
CA LEU A 14 0.15 11.01 7.60
C LEU A 14 -0.08 11.62 6.20
N ARG A 15 -1.25 12.21 5.98
CA ARG A 15 -1.60 12.90 4.73
C ARG A 15 -0.62 14.02 4.42
N SER A 16 -0.32 14.88 5.40
CA SER A 16 0.58 16.01 5.20
C SER A 16 1.99 15.57 4.82
N GLN A 17 2.52 14.52 5.45
CA GLN A 17 3.86 14.01 5.16
C GLN A 17 3.93 13.29 3.81
N LEU A 18 2.89 12.50 3.46
CA LEU A 18 2.77 11.88 2.15
C LEU A 18 2.66 12.93 1.03
N ALA A 19 1.85 13.98 1.22
CA ALA A 19 1.71 15.06 0.26
C ALA A 19 3.00 15.89 0.09
N ALA A 20 3.79 16.03 1.15
CA ALA A 20 5.11 16.66 1.09
C ALA A 20 6.16 15.76 0.39
N GLY A 21 5.87 14.48 0.20
CA GLY A 21 6.80 13.49 -0.37
C GLY A 21 8.02 13.21 0.51
N HIS A 22 8.00 13.66 1.77
CA HIS A 22 9.10 13.52 2.71
C HIS A 22 8.60 13.20 4.11
N ILE A 23 9.19 12.16 4.70
CA ILE A 23 8.88 11.69 6.05
C ILE A 23 10.00 12.14 6.99
N ALA A 24 9.74 13.19 7.77
CA ALA A 24 10.74 13.77 8.68
C ALA A 24 11.15 12.80 9.82
N ASN A 25 10.21 11.98 10.30
CA ASN A 25 10.49 10.95 11.30
C ASN A 25 9.71 9.67 10.96
N VAL A 26 10.43 8.69 10.42
CA VAL A 26 9.89 7.38 10.02
C VAL A 26 9.23 6.65 11.19
N SER A 27 9.79 6.73 12.40
CA SER A 27 9.25 6.03 13.57
C SER A 27 7.90 6.60 14.02
N ASP A 28 7.79 7.94 14.07
CA ASP A 28 6.52 8.59 14.42
C ASP A 28 5.47 8.37 13.33
N PHE A 29 5.87 8.48 12.06
CA PHE A 29 5.00 8.21 10.91
C PHE A 29 4.47 6.78 10.97
N TRP A 30 5.34 5.79 11.19
CA TRP A 30 4.95 4.39 11.22
C TRP A 30 4.02 4.09 12.40
N ARG A 31 4.26 4.69 13.56
CA ARG A 31 3.35 4.58 14.72
C ARG A 31 1.96 5.14 14.40
N ASP A 32 1.88 6.28 13.73
CA ASP A 32 0.60 6.84 13.28
C ASP A 32 -0.10 5.90 12.29
N ALA A 33 0.64 5.32 11.34
CA ALA A 33 0.10 4.36 10.37
C ALA A 33 -0.41 3.08 11.04
N GLU A 34 0.31 2.51 12.00
CA GLU A 34 -0.11 1.33 12.76
C GLU A 34 -1.39 1.59 13.56
N SER A 35 -1.60 2.82 14.05
CA SER A 35 -2.81 3.18 14.79
C SER A 35 -4.09 3.12 13.95
N LEU A 36 -3.98 3.18 12.62
CA LEU A 36 -5.13 3.15 11.71
C LEU A 36 -5.72 1.74 11.51
N ASN A 37 -4.98 0.68 11.88
CA ASN A 37 -5.36 -0.73 11.68
C ASN A 37 -5.76 -1.09 10.22
N GLY A 38 -5.26 -0.35 9.23
CA GLY A 38 -5.64 -0.52 7.83
C GLY A 38 -5.05 0.57 6.92
N PRO A 39 -5.42 0.60 5.63
CA PRO A 39 -4.96 1.64 4.72
C PRO A 39 -5.54 3.01 5.10
N LEU A 40 -4.85 4.07 4.70
CA LEU A 40 -5.33 5.43 4.85
C LEU A 40 -6.40 5.69 3.79
N VAL A 41 -7.64 5.96 4.21
CA VAL A 41 -8.77 6.19 3.32
C VAL A 41 -9.17 7.66 3.40
N MET A 42 -9.21 8.34 2.25
CA MET A 42 -9.60 9.74 2.15
C MET A 42 -10.75 9.91 1.15
N PRO A 43 -11.67 10.85 1.41
CA PRO A 43 -12.64 11.25 0.39
C PRO A 43 -11.94 11.98 -0.76
N VAL A 44 -12.46 11.83 -1.98
CA VAL A 44 -12.01 12.58 -3.15
C VAL A 44 -12.90 13.81 -3.29
N GLU A 45 -12.29 15.00 -3.35
CA GLU A 45 -13.04 16.25 -3.52
C GLU A 45 -13.79 16.24 -4.86
N GLY A 46 -15.11 16.46 -4.81
CA GLY A 46 -15.97 16.42 -5.99
C GLY A 46 -16.40 15.02 -6.46
N ALA A 47 -16.02 13.94 -5.76
CA ALA A 47 -16.42 12.57 -6.10
C ALA A 47 -16.84 11.77 -4.84
N GLU A 48 -18.12 11.89 -4.47
CA GLU A 48 -18.68 11.25 -3.26
C GLU A 48 -18.66 9.71 -3.31
N ASP A 49 -18.68 9.15 -4.52
CA ASP A 49 -18.63 7.71 -4.77
C ASP A 49 -17.20 7.16 -4.87
N GLU A 50 -16.17 7.99 -4.69
CA GLU A 50 -14.76 7.58 -4.77
C GLU A 50 -14.01 7.82 -3.46
N ARG A 51 -13.01 6.98 -3.22
CA ARG A 51 -12.09 7.08 -2.10
C ARG A 51 -10.67 6.95 -2.61
N GLU A 52 -9.79 7.82 -2.12
CA GLU A 52 -8.34 7.67 -2.25
C GLU A 52 -7.85 6.79 -1.12
N VAL A 53 -7.42 5.59 -1.47
CA VAL A 53 -6.95 4.58 -0.53
C VAL A 53 -5.44 4.43 -0.69
N THR A 54 -4.70 4.86 0.32
CA THR A 54 -3.24 4.77 0.38
C THR A 54 -2.82 3.56 1.20
N PHE A 55 -2.11 2.65 0.56
CA PHE A 55 -1.49 1.49 1.17
C PHE A 55 -0.05 1.81 1.53
N LEU A 56 0.38 1.34 2.69
CA LEU A 56 1.73 1.52 3.20
C LEU A 56 2.32 0.15 3.52
N TRP A 57 3.61 -0.02 3.20
CA TRP A 57 4.40 -1.17 3.60
C TRP A 57 5.76 -0.70 4.08
N ARG A 58 6.26 -1.27 5.18
CA ARG A 58 7.60 -1.00 5.68
C ARG A 58 8.45 -2.25 5.54
N ALA A 59 9.50 -2.15 4.74
CA ALA A 59 10.40 -3.25 4.48
C ALA A 59 11.46 -3.34 5.59
N TRP A 60 11.71 -4.54 6.12
CA TRP A 60 12.80 -4.76 7.08
C TRP A 60 14.15 -5.02 6.43
N HIS A 61 14.18 -5.20 5.11
CA HIS A 61 15.37 -5.47 4.32
C HIS A 61 15.22 -4.83 2.94
N SER A 62 16.31 -4.79 2.17
CA SER A 62 16.28 -4.23 0.82
C SER A 62 15.44 -5.10 -0.11
N LEU A 63 14.46 -4.47 -0.76
CA LEU A 63 13.55 -5.09 -1.73
C LEU A 63 13.75 -4.48 -3.12
N GLN A 64 13.48 -5.27 -4.15
CA GLN A 64 13.39 -4.76 -5.53
C GLN A 64 12.05 -4.07 -5.78
N GLY A 65 11.02 -4.42 -5.01
CA GLY A 65 9.70 -3.83 -5.09
C GLY A 65 8.73 -4.40 -4.06
N VAL A 66 7.57 -3.77 -3.95
CA VAL A 66 6.43 -4.32 -3.20
C VAL A 66 5.23 -4.27 -4.12
N TYR A 67 4.48 -5.36 -4.14
CA TYR A 67 3.28 -5.51 -4.96
C TYR A 67 2.03 -5.54 -4.08
N LEU A 68 1.11 -4.60 -4.31
CA LEU A 68 -0.24 -4.67 -3.78
C LEU A 68 -1.09 -5.54 -4.68
N ARG A 69 -1.60 -6.64 -4.11
CA ARG A 69 -2.58 -7.51 -4.75
C ARG A 69 -3.97 -7.19 -4.23
N LEU A 70 -4.76 -6.55 -5.08
CA LEU A 70 -6.12 -6.15 -4.87
C LEU A 70 -6.99 -6.74 -5.99
N ASN A 71 -7.96 -7.58 -5.62
CA ASN A 71 -8.76 -8.32 -6.60
C ASN A 71 -9.54 -7.37 -7.53
N ARG A 72 -9.48 -7.64 -8.85
CA ARG A 72 -10.08 -6.86 -9.96
C ARG A 72 -9.55 -5.44 -10.15
N VAL A 73 -8.56 -5.00 -9.37
CA VAL A 73 -7.97 -3.66 -9.47
C VAL A 73 -6.53 -3.73 -9.95
N THR A 74 -5.76 -4.65 -9.37
CA THR A 74 -4.34 -4.88 -9.68
C THR A 74 -4.15 -6.33 -10.13
N ASP A 75 -5.01 -6.82 -11.01
CA ASP A 75 -4.92 -8.19 -11.54
C ASP A 75 -4.01 -8.26 -12.77
N LYS A 76 -4.00 -9.40 -13.46
CA LYS A 76 -3.02 -9.77 -14.50
C LYS A 76 -2.77 -8.69 -15.56
N GLU A 77 -3.81 -7.94 -15.94
CA GLU A 77 -3.71 -6.91 -16.98
C GLU A 77 -3.26 -5.55 -16.43
N HIS A 78 -3.23 -5.41 -15.10
CA HIS A 78 -3.00 -4.17 -14.36
C HIS A 78 -1.88 -4.29 -13.33
N VAL A 79 -0.92 -5.21 -13.53
CA VAL A 79 0.22 -5.42 -12.62
C VAL A 79 0.96 -4.11 -12.32
N ALA A 80 1.16 -3.25 -13.32
CA ALA A 80 1.80 -1.96 -13.12
C ALA A 80 1.06 -1.08 -12.08
N LYS A 81 -0.27 -1.17 -11.98
CA LYS A 81 -1.06 -0.41 -10.98
C LYS A 81 -0.88 -0.93 -9.56
N GLY A 82 -0.46 -2.18 -9.38
CA GLY A 82 -0.20 -2.77 -8.07
C GLY A 82 1.22 -2.56 -7.57
N MET A 83 2.13 -2.08 -8.41
CA MET A 83 3.51 -1.81 -7.99
C MET A 83 3.56 -0.58 -7.10
N MET A 84 4.05 -0.76 -5.88
CA MET A 84 4.25 0.33 -4.93
C MET A 84 5.52 1.12 -5.26
N THR A 85 5.53 2.39 -4.91
CA THR A 85 6.67 3.29 -5.06
C THR A 85 7.39 3.44 -3.72
N PRO A 86 8.72 3.33 -3.66
CA PRO A 86 9.45 3.60 -2.43
C PRO A 86 9.43 5.10 -2.13
N LEU A 87 9.24 5.46 -0.86
CA LEU A 87 9.41 6.84 -0.40
C LEU A 87 10.91 7.13 -0.27
N PRO A 88 11.42 8.24 -0.85
CA PRO A 88 12.83 8.59 -0.81
C PRO A 88 13.39 8.59 0.62
N GLU A 89 14.62 8.07 0.78
CA GLU A 89 15.36 8.06 2.06
C GLU A 89 14.68 7.30 3.20
N THR A 90 13.71 6.43 2.89
CA THR A 90 13.01 5.60 3.88
C THR A 90 12.95 4.12 3.48
N ASP A 91 12.53 3.29 4.42
CA ASP A 91 12.19 1.88 4.25
C ASP A 91 10.71 1.66 3.91
N ILE A 92 9.97 2.74 3.58
CA ILE A 92 8.53 2.73 3.36
C ILE A 92 8.21 2.73 1.87
N TRP A 93 7.24 1.90 1.50
CA TRP A 93 6.64 1.82 0.18
C TRP A 93 5.19 2.31 0.27
N THR A 94 4.75 3.05 -0.74
CA THR A 94 3.41 3.61 -0.81
C THR A 94 2.76 3.35 -2.17
N LEU A 95 1.44 3.16 -2.15
CA LEU A 95 0.61 3.14 -3.35
C LEU A 95 -0.75 3.73 -3.03
N THR A 96 -1.17 4.74 -3.80
CA THR A 96 -2.49 5.35 -3.68
C THR A 96 -3.36 4.91 -4.85
N LEU A 97 -4.51 4.33 -4.55
CA LEU A 97 -5.50 3.91 -5.54
C LEU A 97 -6.81 4.66 -5.33
N ARG A 98 -7.48 4.99 -6.43
CA ARG A 98 -8.88 5.43 -6.39
C ARG A 98 -9.79 4.22 -6.49
N LEU A 99 -10.61 4.03 -5.47
CA LEU A 99 -11.55 2.92 -5.36
C LEU A 99 -12.97 3.47 -5.16
N PRO A 100 -14.00 2.77 -5.66
CA PRO A 100 -15.38 3.08 -5.32
C PRO A 100 -15.57 3.08 -3.79
N ALA A 101 -16.38 3.98 -3.26
CA ALA A 101 -16.73 4.04 -1.85
C ALA A 101 -17.43 2.76 -1.35
N SER A 102 -18.08 2.05 -2.26
CA SER A 102 -18.71 0.74 -2.02
C SER A 102 -17.74 -0.45 -2.09
N TYR A 103 -16.47 -0.21 -2.46
CA TYR A 103 -15.49 -1.28 -2.62
C TYR A 103 -15.16 -1.92 -1.28
N CYS A 104 -15.50 -3.19 -1.13
CA CYS A 104 -15.08 -4.03 -0.02
C CYS A 104 -14.35 -5.25 -0.59
N GLY A 105 -13.05 -5.32 -0.34
CA GLY A 105 -12.19 -6.38 -0.87
C GLY A 105 -11.02 -6.64 0.06
N SER A 106 -10.56 -7.90 0.09
CA SER A 106 -9.31 -8.23 0.73
C SER A 106 -8.13 -7.83 -0.16
N TYR A 107 -7.03 -7.48 0.49
CA TYR A 107 -5.77 -7.19 -0.17
C TYR A 107 -4.64 -7.95 0.50
N SER A 108 -3.57 -8.18 -0.25
CA SER A 108 -2.31 -8.72 0.28
C SER A 108 -1.14 -7.96 -0.33
N LEU A 109 -0.12 -7.70 0.48
CA LEU A 109 1.14 -7.11 0.04
C LEU A 109 2.14 -8.24 -0.17
N VAL A 110 2.87 -8.19 -1.28
CA VAL A 110 3.89 -9.20 -1.62
C VAL A 110 5.22 -8.50 -1.86
N GLU A 111 6.20 -8.87 -1.06
CA GLU A 111 7.57 -8.38 -1.22
C GLU A 111 8.21 -9.02 -2.45
N ILE A 112 8.94 -8.22 -3.22
CA ILE A 112 9.72 -8.67 -4.38
C ILE A 112 11.19 -8.63 -3.96
N PRO A 113 11.83 -9.79 -3.73
CA PRO A 113 13.24 -9.84 -3.36
C PRO A 113 14.14 -9.22 -4.42
N LEU A 114 15.34 -8.79 -4.00
CA LEU A 114 16.40 -8.38 -4.90
C LEU A 114 16.78 -9.49 -5.88
N GLY A 115 17.00 -9.11 -7.14
CA GLY A 115 17.37 -10.03 -8.21
C GLY A 115 16.18 -10.78 -8.82
N THR A 116 14.93 -10.42 -8.47
CA THR A 116 13.75 -11.02 -9.08
C THR A 116 13.67 -10.68 -10.56
N PRO A 117 13.61 -11.66 -11.48
CA PRO A 117 13.53 -11.40 -12.91
C PRO A 117 12.25 -10.63 -13.29
N ALA A 118 12.35 -9.69 -14.22
CA ALA A 118 11.22 -8.87 -14.68
C ALA A 118 10.00 -9.71 -15.14
N LYS A 119 10.24 -10.87 -15.77
CA LYS A 119 9.18 -11.81 -16.18
C LYS A 119 8.37 -12.36 -15.00
N MET A 120 8.98 -12.49 -13.82
CA MET A 120 8.33 -12.99 -12.60
C MET A 120 7.54 -11.86 -11.91
N ILE A 121 8.08 -10.65 -11.93
CA ILE A 121 7.39 -9.43 -11.47
C ILE A 121 6.13 -9.19 -12.32
N ALA A 122 6.23 -9.32 -13.63
CA ALA A 122 5.09 -9.21 -14.55
C ALA A 122 3.98 -10.26 -14.28
N GLN A 123 4.29 -11.34 -13.56
CA GLN A 123 3.34 -12.37 -13.17
C GLN A 123 2.74 -12.16 -11.78
N ALA A 124 3.16 -11.12 -11.03
CA ALA A 124 2.73 -10.88 -9.64
C ALA A 124 1.20 -10.72 -9.51
N GLY A 125 0.50 -10.21 -10.53
CA GLY A 125 -0.97 -10.14 -10.58
C GLY A 125 -1.67 -11.48 -10.84
N GLY A 126 -0.92 -12.57 -11.03
CA GLY A 126 -1.42 -13.92 -11.24
C GLY A 126 -2.04 -14.54 -9.99
N ARG A 127 -2.85 -15.58 -10.18
CA ARG A 127 -3.45 -16.38 -9.09
C ARG A 127 -2.43 -17.21 -8.30
N PHE A 128 -1.23 -17.41 -8.84
CA PHE A 128 -0.21 -18.35 -8.34
C PHE A 128 1.19 -17.75 -8.22
N ALA A 129 1.32 -16.42 -8.19
CA ALA A 129 2.61 -15.80 -7.98
C ALA A 129 3.01 -15.92 -6.51
N ALA A 130 3.46 -17.11 -6.11
CA ALA A 130 4.32 -17.24 -4.96
C ALA A 130 5.66 -16.61 -5.34
N LEU A 131 5.83 -15.33 -5.02
CA LEU A 131 7.15 -14.73 -5.04
C LEU A 131 7.99 -15.48 -3.99
N PRO A 132 9.22 -15.91 -4.33
CA PRO A 132 10.04 -16.64 -3.38
C PRO A 132 10.25 -15.77 -2.14
N GLY A 133 9.88 -16.27 -0.96
CA GLY A 133 10.08 -15.56 0.31
C GLY A 133 8.84 -15.35 1.19
N THR A 134 7.62 -15.73 0.78
CA THR A 134 6.50 -15.77 1.73
C THR A 134 6.79 -16.79 2.83
N PRO A 135 6.95 -16.39 4.12
CA PRO A 135 6.88 -17.34 5.20
C PRO A 135 5.42 -17.81 5.26
N ILE A 136 5.22 -19.11 5.00
CA ILE A 136 4.05 -19.84 5.48
C ILE A 136 4.07 -19.71 7.00
N ARG A 137 3.16 -18.91 7.54
CA ARG A 137 2.90 -18.86 8.97
C ARG A 137 1.70 -19.74 9.29
#